data_AF-A0A930GVQ0-F1
#
_entry.id   AF-A0A930GVQ0-F1
#
_cell.length_a   1.000
_cell.length_b   1.000
_cell.length_c   1.000
_cell.angle_alpha   90.00
_cell.angle_beta   90.00
_cell.angle_gamma   90.00
#
_symmetry.space_group_name_H-M   'P 1'
#
loop_
_entity.id
_entity.type
_entity.pdbx_description
1 polymer ?
#
loop_
_entity_poly.entity_id
_entity_poly.type
_entity_poly.pdbx_seq_one_letter_code
_entity_poly.pdbx_strand_id
1 'polypeptide(L)'
;MEFDYFYNRDGERFSYYMLPKILVTDRKFQSLSSDAKILYACLLERTALSFKNKWIDQENRIYIIFTLEEVMEVLGRSNKTAVKVLNELDNSTGGLGLIERKKQGLGKPNIIYVKDFLSIISSGGKNYSSEVKNIHTRSEEPTLQEVKKIHGTNSNINKHEGNYPDFSFGKKSYGIFQNVYLRDEEIKELKEVLVKDFSNYVERLSAYLKSTGKTY
;
A
#
# COMPACT_ATOMS: atom_id res chain seq x y z
N MET A 1 12.22 -31.95 -3.38
CA MET A 1 12.44 -30.58 -3.88
C MET A 1 13.66 -30.05 -3.15
N GLU A 2 14.68 -29.63 -3.90
CA GLU A 2 15.89 -29.02 -3.33
C GLU A 2 15.80 -27.52 -3.60
N PHE A 3 15.95 -26.71 -2.53
CA PHE A 3 15.88 -25.26 -2.61
C PHE A 3 17.31 -24.71 -2.76
N ASP A 4 17.47 -23.72 -3.65
CA ASP A 4 18.77 -23.06 -3.90
C ASP A 4 18.95 -21.83 -2.96
N TYR A 5 20.17 -21.31 -2.88
CA TYR A 5 20.51 -20.15 -2.05
C TYR A 5 20.07 -18.81 -2.68
N PHE A 6 19.87 -17.79 -1.84
CA PHE A 6 19.56 -16.44 -2.31
C PHE A 6 20.81 -15.78 -2.93
N TYR A 7 20.80 -15.56 -4.25
CA TYR A 7 21.92 -14.94 -4.97
C TYR A 7 21.65 -13.51 -5.39
N ASN A 8 21.16 -12.62 -4.52
CA ASN A 8 21.04 -11.16 -4.73
C ASN A 8 20.46 -10.66 -6.09
N ARG A 9 19.85 -11.53 -6.90
CA ARG A 9 19.25 -11.25 -8.21
C ARG A 9 17.74 -11.06 -8.13
N ASP A 10 17.19 -11.08 -6.91
CA ASP A 10 15.76 -11.28 -6.68
C ASP A 10 15.09 -10.14 -5.91
N GLY A 11 15.80 -9.03 -5.68
CA GLY A 11 15.27 -7.88 -4.93
C GLY A 11 13.97 -7.30 -5.50
N GLU A 12 13.68 -7.54 -6.78
CA GLU A 12 12.46 -7.09 -7.48
C GLU A 12 11.40 -8.18 -7.68
N ARG A 13 11.64 -9.43 -7.29
CA ARG A 13 10.69 -10.54 -7.55
C ARG A 13 9.64 -10.74 -6.48
N PHE A 14 9.78 -10.10 -5.32
CA PHE A 14 8.95 -10.39 -4.16
C PHE A 14 8.02 -9.21 -3.84
N SER A 15 6.73 -9.51 -3.72
CA SER A 15 5.77 -8.65 -3.03
C SER A 15 5.79 -8.95 -1.54
N TYR A 16 5.82 -7.93 -0.70
CA TYR A 16 5.87 -8.07 0.75
C TYR A 16 4.64 -7.44 1.39
N TYR A 17 4.13 -8.08 2.44
CA TYR A 17 3.19 -7.45 3.35
C TYR A 17 3.93 -6.60 4.38
N MET A 18 3.44 -5.38 4.61
CA MET A 18 3.94 -4.54 5.69
C MET A 18 3.28 -4.95 7.01
N LEU A 19 3.97 -5.78 7.80
CA LEU A 19 3.53 -6.13 9.15
C LEU A 19 4.14 -5.19 10.19
N PRO A 20 3.35 -4.36 10.90
CA PRO A 20 3.88 -3.53 11.97
C PRO A 20 4.54 -4.38 13.06
N LYS A 21 5.84 -4.15 13.30
CA LYS A 21 6.64 -4.90 14.28
C LYS A 21 5.98 -4.93 15.67
N ILE A 22 5.29 -3.85 16.04
CA ILE A 22 4.62 -3.74 17.33
C ILE A 22 3.55 -4.79 17.57
N LEU A 23 2.87 -5.27 16.51
CA LEU A 23 1.89 -6.37 16.60
C LEU A 23 2.57 -7.69 16.97
N VAL A 24 3.86 -7.82 16.67
CA VAL A 24 4.67 -9.01 17.00
C VAL A 24 5.32 -8.86 18.36
N THR A 25 5.84 -7.67 18.69
CA THR A 25 6.71 -7.45 19.85
C THR A 25 6.00 -7.01 21.13
N ASP A 26 4.91 -6.22 21.04
CA ASP A 26 4.24 -5.70 22.23
C ASP A 26 3.28 -6.72 22.84
N ARG A 27 3.30 -6.83 24.18
CA ARG A 27 2.50 -7.80 24.95
C ARG A 27 0.99 -7.61 24.76
N LYS A 28 0.53 -6.39 24.43
CA LYS A 28 -0.89 -6.13 24.16
C LYS A 28 -1.43 -6.94 22.98
N PHE A 29 -0.58 -7.27 22.02
CA PHE A 29 -0.95 -8.03 20.81
C PHE A 29 -0.54 -9.50 20.88
N GLN A 30 -0.05 -9.97 22.05
CA GLN A 30 0.43 -11.34 22.21
C GLN A 30 -0.70 -12.38 22.13
N SER A 31 -1.93 -12.00 22.46
CA SER A 31 -3.11 -12.85 22.36
C SER A 31 -3.56 -13.13 20.92
N LEU A 32 -3.12 -12.32 19.95
CA LEU A 32 -3.45 -12.51 18.54
C LEU A 32 -2.65 -13.65 17.94
N SER A 33 -3.32 -14.51 17.16
CA SER A 33 -2.64 -15.48 16.32
C SER A 33 -1.79 -14.81 15.23
N SER A 34 -0.81 -15.53 14.68
CA SER A 34 -0.01 -15.07 13.53
C SER A 34 -0.90 -14.73 12.33
N ASP A 35 -1.92 -15.55 12.06
CA ASP A 35 -2.88 -15.32 10.98
C ASP A 35 -3.67 -14.01 11.22
N ALA A 36 -4.04 -13.70 12.46
CA ALA A 36 -4.72 -12.43 12.80
C ALA A 36 -3.82 -11.21 12.59
N LYS A 37 -2.53 -11.31 12.95
CA LYS A 37 -1.54 -10.25 12.72
C LYS A 37 -1.33 -9.99 11.22
N ILE A 38 -1.20 -11.06 10.43
CA ILE A 38 -1.08 -10.98 8.97
C ILE A 38 -2.36 -10.38 8.37
N LEU A 39 -3.53 -10.86 8.78
CA LEU A 39 -4.82 -10.34 8.29
C LEU A 39 -4.96 -8.84 8.56
N TYR A 40 -4.58 -8.39 9.76
CA TYR A 40 -4.62 -6.96 10.09
C TYR A 40 -3.67 -6.14 9.22
N ALA A 41 -2.47 -6.63 8.91
CA ALA A 41 -1.56 -5.98 7.96
C ALA A 41 -2.19 -5.85 6.55
N CYS A 42 -2.82 -6.91 6.05
CA CYS A 42 -3.54 -6.88 4.76
C CYS A 42 -4.69 -5.87 4.79
N LEU A 43 -5.41 -5.77 5.91
CA LEU A 43 -6.49 -4.80 6.08
C LEU A 43 -5.98 -3.35 6.12
N LEU A 44 -4.80 -3.08 6.69
CA LEU A 44 -4.18 -1.76 6.63
C LEU A 44 -3.86 -1.34 5.18
N GLU A 45 -3.28 -2.25 4.39
CA GLU A 45 -3.01 -2.00 2.97
C GLU A 45 -4.30 -1.74 2.18
N ARG A 46 -5.34 -2.55 2.43
CA ARG A 46 -6.67 -2.33 1.82
C ARG A 46 -7.31 -1.01 2.28
N THR A 47 -7.08 -0.56 3.52
CA THR A 47 -7.55 0.76 4.00
C THR A 47 -6.97 1.88 3.15
N ALA A 48 -5.67 1.82 2.84
CA ALA A 48 -5.03 2.82 1.99
C ALA A 48 -5.62 2.84 0.57
N LEU A 49 -6.01 1.68 0.03
CA LEU A 49 -6.72 1.59 -1.25
C LEU A 49 -8.15 2.15 -1.16
N SER A 50 -8.90 1.79 -0.11
CA SER A 50 -10.25 2.30 0.14
C SER A 50 -10.28 3.82 0.29
N PHE A 51 -9.27 4.43 0.92
CA PHE A 51 -9.13 5.88 0.99
C PHE A 51 -8.99 6.52 -0.40
N LYS A 52 -8.14 5.95 -1.27
CA LYS A 52 -7.98 6.41 -2.66
C LYS A 52 -9.28 6.29 -3.47
N ASN A 53 -10.07 5.26 -3.19
CA ASN A 53 -11.38 5.03 -3.80
C ASN A 53 -12.51 5.86 -3.17
N LYS A 54 -12.21 6.74 -2.21
CA LYS A 54 -13.19 7.56 -1.46
C LYS A 54 -14.26 6.72 -0.75
N TRP A 55 -13.91 5.53 -0.29
CA TRP A 55 -14.76 4.71 0.58
C TRP A 55 -14.68 5.24 2.02
N ILE A 56 -15.39 6.35 2.23
CA ILE A 56 -15.39 7.13 3.46
C ILE A 56 -16.85 7.33 3.87
N ASP A 57 -17.15 7.15 5.16
CA ASP A 57 -18.49 7.36 5.69
C ASP A 57 -18.76 8.85 6.04
N GLN A 58 -19.94 9.15 6.59
CA GLN A 58 -20.35 10.50 6.96
C GLN A 58 -19.53 11.09 8.12
N GLU A 59 -18.86 10.25 8.91
CA GLU A 59 -18.01 10.64 10.04
C GLU A 59 -16.53 10.73 9.62
N ASN A 60 -16.25 10.74 8.31
CA ASN A 60 -14.90 10.76 7.74
C ASN A 60 -14.05 9.53 8.12
N ARG A 61 -14.69 8.37 8.33
CA ARG A 61 -14.00 7.10 8.60
C ARG A 61 -13.88 6.28 7.32
N ILE A 62 -12.69 5.79 7.06
CA ILE A 62 -12.44 4.89 5.93
C ILE A 62 -13.01 3.52 6.25
N TYR A 63 -13.66 2.92 5.26
CA TYR A 63 -14.22 1.58 5.38
C TYR A 63 -13.80 0.69 4.23
N ILE A 64 -13.70 -0.61 4.50
CA ILE A 64 -13.35 -1.63 3.51
C ILE A 64 -14.55 -2.54 3.31
N ILE A 65 -14.80 -2.90 2.06
CA ILE A 65 -15.64 -4.03 1.70
C ILE A 65 -14.70 -5.23 1.53
N PHE A 66 -14.83 -6.21 2.42
CA PHE A 66 -13.98 -7.40 2.42
C PHE A 66 -14.80 -8.63 2.80
N THR A 67 -14.95 -9.56 1.87
CA THR A 67 -15.77 -10.76 2.07
C THR A 67 -15.01 -11.82 2.86
N LEU A 68 -15.75 -12.80 3.38
CA LEU A 68 -15.13 -13.91 4.11
C LEU A 68 -14.31 -14.80 3.15
N GLU A 69 -14.75 -14.92 1.90
CA GLU A 69 -14.08 -15.67 0.85
C GLU A 69 -12.72 -15.03 0.53
N GLU A 70 -12.64 -13.71 0.42
CA GLU A 70 -11.37 -13.02 0.23
C GLU A 70 -10.42 -13.23 1.42
N VAL A 71 -10.94 -13.27 2.65
CA VAL A 71 -10.13 -13.58 3.85
C VAL A 71 -9.58 -15.01 3.78
N MET A 72 -10.40 -15.96 3.35
CA MET A 72 -9.97 -17.35 3.18
C MET A 72 -8.88 -17.49 2.13
N GLU A 73 -9.00 -16.76 1.02
CA GLU A 73 -8.02 -16.73 -0.06
C GLU A 73 -6.70 -16.13 0.40
N VAL A 74 -6.73 -14.94 1.03
CA VAL A 74 -5.53 -14.24 1.53
C VAL A 74 -4.77 -15.09 2.56
N LEU A 75 -5.47 -15.79 3.45
CA LEU A 75 -4.84 -16.60 4.48
C LEU A 75 -4.54 -18.04 4.02
N GLY A 76 -5.15 -18.51 2.93
CA GLY A 76 -5.13 -19.92 2.54
C GLY A 76 -5.70 -20.81 3.65
N ARG A 77 -6.86 -20.43 4.22
CA ARG A 77 -7.46 -21.11 5.38
C ARG A 77 -8.92 -21.48 5.16
N SER A 78 -9.37 -22.49 5.91
CA SER A 78 -10.77 -22.90 5.91
C SER A 78 -11.69 -21.78 6.40
N ASN A 79 -12.95 -21.82 5.99
CA ASN A 79 -13.97 -20.84 6.41
C ASN A 79 -14.03 -20.69 7.94
N LYS A 80 -14.06 -21.82 8.67
CA LYS A 80 -14.09 -21.82 10.14
C LYS A 80 -12.89 -21.09 10.73
N THR A 81 -11.70 -21.28 10.16
CA THR A 81 -10.48 -20.60 10.60
C THR A 81 -10.53 -19.12 10.27
N ALA A 82 -10.94 -18.74 9.06
CA ALA A 82 -11.07 -17.34 8.65
C ALA A 82 -12.04 -16.57 9.57
N VAL A 83 -13.19 -17.18 9.91
CA VAL A 83 -14.13 -16.61 10.89
C VAL A 83 -13.49 -16.43 12.25
N LYS A 84 -12.75 -17.44 12.74
CA LYS A 84 -12.04 -17.35 14.02
C LYS A 84 -11.02 -16.20 14.02
N VAL A 85 -10.21 -16.09 12.98
CA VAL A 85 -9.18 -15.04 12.83
C VAL A 85 -9.82 -13.65 12.80
N LEU A 86 -10.93 -13.48 12.07
CA LEU A 86 -11.69 -12.21 12.10
C LEU A 86 -12.24 -11.90 13.51
N ASN A 87 -12.71 -12.91 14.23
CA ASN A 87 -13.25 -12.72 15.58
C ASN A 87 -12.16 -12.37 16.61
N GLU A 88 -10.92 -12.81 16.42
CA GLU A 88 -9.78 -12.39 17.27
C GLU A 88 -9.50 -10.88 17.14
N LEU A 89 -9.74 -10.31 15.97
CA LEU A 89 -9.53 -8.88 15.70
C LEU A 89 -10.73 -8.02 16.11
N ASP A 90 -11.95 -8.57 16.10
CA ASP A 90 -13.19 -7.83 16.30
C ASP A 90 -13.60 -7.75 17.77
N ASN A 91 -13.83 -6.52 18.27
CA ASN A 91 -14.26 -6.28 19.65
C ASN A 91 -15.64 -6.87 19.94
N SER A 92 -16.54 -6.89 18.95
CA SER A 92 -17.92 -7.37 19.13
C SER A 92 -18.01 -8.85 19.50
N THR A 93 -16.96 -9.61 19.16
CA THR A 93 -16.84 -11.04 19.47
C THR A 93 -15.92 -11.33 20.65
N GLY A 94 -15.54 -10.30 21.42
CA GLY A 94 -14.59 -10.41 22.54
C GLY A 94 -13.12 -10.49 22.12
N GLY A 95 -12.81 -10.15 20.87
CA GLY A 95 -11.44 -10.00 20.38
C GLY A 95 -10.77 -8.71 20.84
N LEU A 96 -9.57 -8.43 20.32
CA LEU A 96 -8.76 -7.29 20.76
C LEU A 96 -9.32 -5.92 20.33
N GLY A 97 -10.19 -5.88 19.32
CA GLY A 97 -10.82 -4.66 18.83
C GLY A 97 -9.97 -3.84 17.87
N LEU A 98 -9.12 -4.49 17.08
CA LEU A 98 -8.41 -3.88 15.96
C LEU A 98 -9.31 -3.59 14.75
N ILE A 99 -10.46 -4.26 14.67
CA ILE A 99 -11.47 -4.00 13.64
C ILE A 99 -12.86 -3.87 14.24
N GLU A 100 -13.76 -3.31 13.44
CA GLU A 100 -15.20 -3.30 13.70
C GLU A 100 -15.94 -3.68 12.42
N ARG A 101 -16.81 -4.69 12.50
CA ARG A 101 -17.60 -5.16 11.35
C ARG A 101 -19.04 -4.68 11.45
N LYS A 102 -19.57 -4.12 10.37
CA LYS A 102 -20.98 -3.72 10.25
C LYS A 102 -21.66 -4.46 9.10
N LYS A 103 -22.80 -5.10 9.39
CA LYS A 103 -23.65 -5.73 8.38
C LYS A 103 -24.40 -4.66 7.60
N GLN A 104 -24.40 -4.76 6.28
CA GLN A 104 -25.09 -3.79 5.40
C GLN A 104 -26.54 -4.18 5.03
N GLY A 105 -26.98 -5.39 5.41
CA GLY A 105 -28.30 -5.95 5.05
C GLY A 105 -28.20 -7.15 4.12
N LEU A 106 -29.34 -7.60 3.59
CA LEU A 106 -29.44 -8.80 2.75
C LEU A 106 -28.65 -8.64 1.43
N GLY A 107 -27.83 -9.64 1.10
CA GLY A 107 -27.09 -9.73 -0.17
C GLY A 107 -25.91 -8.77 -0.31
N LYS A 108 -25.62 -7.93 0.70
CA LYS A 108 -24.47 -7.02 0.68
C LYS A 108 -23.34 -7.55 1.57
N PRO A 109 -22.08 -7.43 1.13
CA PRO A 109 -20.94 -7.81 1.94
C PRO A 109 -20.86 -6.95 3.22
N ASN A 110 -20.16 -7.45 4.23
CA ASN A 110 -19.96 -6.68 5.45
C ASN A 110 -18.96 -5.55 5.19
N ILE A 111 -19.19 -4.42 5.85
CA ILE A 111 -18.19 -3.36 5.97
C ILE A 111 -17.27 -3.67 7.14
N ILE A 112 -15.98 -3.41 6.97
CA ILE A 112 -14.97 -3.46 8.02
C ILE A 112 -14.35 -2.08 8.20
N TYR A 113 -14.34 -1.58 9.43
CA TYR A 113 -13.56 -0.42 9.86
C TYR A 113 -12.30 -0.91 10.55
N VAL A 114 -11.14 -0.47 10.08
CA VAL A 114 -9.84 -0.82 10.65
C VAL A 114 -9.44 0.27 11.64
N LYS A 115 -9.16 -0.10 12.88
CA LYS A 115 -8.77 0.84 13.94
C LYS A 115 -7.25 0.98 13.99
N ASP A 116 -6.77 2.16 14.36
CA ASP A 116 -5.35 2.42 14.54
C ASP A 116 -4.85 1.71 15.81
N PHE A 117 -3.85 0.83 15.66
CA PHE A 117 -3.24 0.12 16.78
C PHE A 117 -2.60 1.07 17.80
N LEU A 118 -2.19 2.29 17.42
CA LEU A 118 -1.64 3.29 18.35
C LEU A 118 -2.70 3.79 19.35
N SER A 119 -3.98 3.78 18.97
CA SER A 119 -5.08 4.18 19.86
C SER A 119 -5.23 3.22 21.04
N ILE A 120 -5.08 1.91 20.78
CA ILE A 120 -5.11 0.85 21.81
C ILE A 120 -3.91 0.95 22.76
N ILE A 121 -2.81 1.51 22.28
CA ILE A 121 -1.63 1.63 23.10
C ILE A 121 -1.71 2.85 24.02
N SER A 122 -2.17 3.98 23.48
CA SER A 122 -2.35 5.24 24.19
C SER A 122 -3.30 5.10 25.38
N SER A 123 -4.34 4.26 25.26
CA SER A 123 -5.27 3.95 26.36
C SER A 123 -4.66 3.17 27.53
N GLY A 124 -3.44 2.62 27.38
CA GLY A 124 -2.71 1.94 28.48
C GLY A 124 -1.37 2.58 28.81
N GLY A 125 -1.22 3.89 28.61
CA GLY A 125 -0.15 4.69 29.22
C GLY A 125 1.20 4.73 28.50
N LYS A 126 1.33 4.18 27.28
CA LYS A 126 2.54 4.31 26.46
C LYS A 126 2.28 5.22 25.26
N ASN A 127 2.97 6.37 25.20
CA ASN A 127 2.86 7.33 24.10
C ASN A 127 3.80 6.97 22.95
N TYR A 128 3.38 6.10 22.03
CA TYR A 128 4.14 5.81 20.79
C TYR A 128 3.89 6.85 19.66
N SER A 129 3.16 7.94 19.95
CA SER A 129 2.78 8.97 18.97
C SER A 129 3.99 9.64 18.29
N SER A 130 5.17 9.61 18.91
CA SER A 130 6.37 10.29 18.42
C SER A 130 7.12 9.52 17.33
N GLU A 131 7.00 8.19 17.27
CA GLU A 131 7.92 7.33 16.50
C GLU A 131 7.31 6.75 15.21
N VAL A 132 5.98 6.85 15.03
CA VAL A 132 5.26 6.08 13.98
C VAL A 132 4.55 6.99 12.96
N LYS A 133 4.78 8.31 12.99
CA LYS A 133 4.14 9.25 12.05
C LYS A 133 4.52 9.07 10.57
N ASN A 134 5.51 8.23 10.27
CA ASN A 134 5.99 7.96 8.90
C ASN A 134 5.48 6.63 8.31
N ILE A 135 4.18 6.31 8.44
CA ILE A 135 3.61 5.15 7.70
C ILE A 135 3.19 5.54 6.27
N HIS A 136 3.01 6.83 5.97
CA HIS A 136 2.53 7.27 4.64
C HIS A 136 3.34 8.35 3.91
N THR A 137 4.54 8.65 4.39
CA THR A 137 5.48 9.54 3.70
C THR A 137 6.84 8.87 3.66
N ARG A 138 7.08 8.07 2.60
CA ARG A 138 8.44 7.81 2.16
C ARG A 138 8.96 9.05 1.45
N SER A 139 9.22 10.08 2.24
CA SER A 139 10.02 11.25 1.85
C SER A 139 11.03 11.44 2.96
N GLU A 140 12.01 10.53 3.02
CA GLU A 140 13.24 10.78 3.75
C GLU A 140 14.28 11.25 2.73
N GLU A 141 14.69 12.50 2.89
CA GLU A 141 15.90 13.05 2.29
C GLU A 141 17.10 12.19 2.74
N PRO A 142 17.96 11.71 1.82
CA PRO A 142 19.17 11.00 2.21
C PRO A 142 20.21 12.02 2.66
N THR A 143 20.68 11.88 3.89
CA THR A 143 21.94 12.47 4.35
C THR A 143 23.06 12.07 3.39
N LEU A 144 23.74 13.07 2.84
CA LEU A 144 24.77 12.93 1.83
C LEU A 144 25.96 12.10 2.34
N GLN A 145 26.16 10.92 1.75
CA GLN A 145 27.47 10.32 1.57
C GLN A 145 27.63 9.92 0.09
N GLU A 146 28.80 10.22 -0.46
CA GLU A 146 29.05 10.40 -1.88
C GLU A 146 28.96 9.12 -2.73
N VAL A 147 27.97 9.11 -3.62
CA VAL A 147 27.96 8.74 -5.04
C VAL A 147 28.75 7.48 -5.50
N LYS A 148 27.99 6.44 -5.90
CA LYS A 148 28.16 5.82 -7.24
C LYS A 148 26.80 5.70 -7.96
N LYS A 149 26.88 6.03 -9.25
CA LYS A 149 25.83 6.49 -10.16
C LYS A 149 25.06 5.36 -10.86
N ILE A 150 23.75 5.58 -10.99
CA ILE A 150 22.86 5.30 -12.15
C ILE A 150 22.52 3.82 -12.42
N HIS A 151 21.23 3.46 -12.31
CA HIS A 151 20.30 3.26 -13.43
C HIS A 151 18.87 3.26 -12.88
N GLY A 152 18.09 4.29 -13.23
CA GLY A 152 16.64 4.23 -13.11
C GLY A 152 16.07 3.54 -14.33
N THR A 153 15.10 2.66 -14.17
CA THR A 153 13.80 2.73 -14.86
C THR A 153 12.91 1.52 -14.55
N ASN A 154 11.64 1.83 -14.31
CA ASN A 154 10.43 1.16 -14.80
C ASN A 154 10.23 -0.34 -14.56
N SER A 155 9.14 -0.67 -13.86
CA SER A 155 8.33 -1.86 -14.14
C SER A 155 6.91 -1.62 -13.62
N ASN A 156 5.96 -1.32 -14.52
CA ASN A 156 5.14 -2.27 -15.27
C ASN A 156 4.03 -2.89 -14.42
N ILE A 157 2.84 -2.41 -14.74
CA ILE A 157 1.54 -2.77 -14.20
C ILE A 157 1.13 -4.10 -14.86
N ASN A 158 0.96 -5.14 -14.05
CA ASN A 158 0.25 -6.34 -14.52
C ASN A 158 -1.26 -6.08 -14.37
N LYS A 159 -1.93 -6.04 -15.52
CA LYS A 159 -3.39 -6.00 -15.67
C LYS A 159 -3.98 -7.29 -15.08
N HIS A 160 -4.97 -7.17 -14.21
CA HIS A 160 -5.98 -8.20 -14.03
C HIS A 160 -7.26 -7.69 -14.70
N GLU A 161 -7.69 -8.38 -15.76
CA GLU A 161 -8.99 -8.21 -16.38
C GLU A 161 -10.08 -8.71 -15.42
N GLY A 162 -10.96 -7.81 -15.02
CA GLY A 162 -12.13 -8.09 -14.19
C GLY A 162 -13.07 -6.89 -14.23
N ASN A 163 -14.15 -7.02 -14.99
CA ASN A 163 -15.21 -6.05 -15.32
C ASN A 163 -15.46 -4.94 -14.27
N TYR A 164 -15.10 -3.70 -14.63
CA TYR A 164 -15.63 -2.48 -14.00
C TYR A 164 -16.80 -1.92 -14.83
N PRO A 165 -17.85 -1.37 -14.21
CA PRO A 165 -18.90 -0.67 -14.93
C PRO A 165 -18.34 0.61 -15.58
N ASP A 166 -18.72 0.83 -16.84
CA ASP A 166 -18.27 1.91 -17.72
C ASP A 166 -18.71 3.29 -17.20
N PHE A 167 -17.73 4.18 -17.00
CA PHE A 167 -17.95 5.62 -16.81
C PHE A 167 -16.94 6.40 -17.66
N SER A 168 -17.15 6.41 -18.97
CA SER A 168 -16.51 7.32 -19.89
C SER A 168 -16.85 8.79 -19.57
N PHE A 169 -15.99 9.49 -18.82
CA PHE A 169 -15.90 10.94 -18.86
C PHE A 169 -14.64 11.33 -19.64
N GLY A 170 -14.84 11.92 -20.82
CA GLY A 170 -13.83 12.18 -21.85
C GLY A 170 -12.65 13.06 -21.43
N LYS A 171 -11.69 12.47 -20.70
CA LYS A 171 -10.37 13.06 -20.47
C LYS A 171 -9.38 12.50 -21.48
N LYS A 172 -8.72 13.38 -22.22
CA LYS A 172 -7.68 13.02 -23.20
C LYS A 172 -6.49 12.40 -22.46
N SER A 173 -6.14 11.17 -22.81
CA SER A 173 -4.91 10.52 -22.37
C SER A 173 -3.73 11.07 -23.18
N TYR A 174 -2.63 11.40 -22.49
CA TYR A 174 -1.39 11.82 -23.15
C TYR A 174 -0.27 10.86 -22.76
N GLY A 175 0.34 10.21 -23.75
CA GLY A 175 1.49 9.32 -23.57
C GLY A 175 1.20 7.83 -23.82
N ILE A 176 2.27 7.03 -23.80
CA ILE A 176 2.23 5.57 -24.01
C ILE A 176 1.60 4.86 -22.79
N PHE A 177 1.67 5.50 -21.62
CA PHE A 177 1.08 5.04 -20.36
C PHE A 177 -0.34 5.61 -20.20
N GLN A 178 -1.34 4.89 -20.71
CA GLN A 178 -2.75 5.29 -20.76
C GLN A 178 -3.48 5.30 -19.39
N ASN A 179 -2.75 5.21 -18.28
CA ASN A 179 -3.25 5.07 -16.91
C ASN A 179 -2.88 6.25 -16.00
N VAL A 180 -2.23 7.29 -16.56
CA VAL A 180 -1.91 8.52 -15.84
C VAL A 180 -2.80 9.64 -16.37
N TYR A 181 -3.80 10.02 -15.57
CA TYR A 181 -4.72 11.11 -15.91
C TYR A 181 -4.27 12.38 -15.19
N LEU A 182 -3.49 13.20 -15.88
CA LEU A 182 -3.10 14.51 -15.37
C LEU A 182 -4.24 15.52 -15.58
N ARG A 183 -4.48 16.35 -14.57
CA ARG A 183 -5.30 17.56 -14.69
C ARG A 183 -4.54 18.62 -15.49
N ASP A 184 -5.25 19.57 -16.10
CA ASP A 184 -4.63 20.64 -16.88
C ASP A 184 -3.62 21.46 -16.05
N GLU A 185 -3.89 21.60 -14.75
CA GLU A 185 -3.01 22.22 -13.74
C GLU A 185 -1.69 21.45 -13.60
N GLU A 186 -1.77 20.13 -13.43
CA GLU A 186 -0.61 19.24 -13.27
C GLU A 186 0.24 19.19 -14.55
N ILE A 187 -0.40 19.30 -15.73
CA ILE A 187 0.31 19.42 -17.01
C ILE A 187 1.11 20.72 -17.09
N LYS A 188 0.51 21.83 -16.62
CA LYS A 188 1.17 23.13 -16.63
C LYS A 188 2.39 23.12 -15.70
N GLU A 189 2.24 22.62 -14.48
CA GLU A 189 3.34 22.45 -13.53
C GLU A 189 4.43 21.54 -14.09
N LEU A 190 4.05 20.39 -14.67
CA LEU A 190 5.01 19.45 -15.26
C LEU A 190 5.81 20.09 -16.40
N LYS A 191 5.15 20.89 -17.26
CA LYS A 191 5.84 21.62 -18.33
C LYS A 191 6.80 22.67 -17.79
N GLU A 192 6.43 23.40 -16.74
CA GLU A 192 7.31 24.40 -16.13
C GLU A 192 8.54 23.76 -15.45
N VAL A 193 8.35 22.62 -14.79
CA VAL A 193 9.45 21.84 -14.18
C VAL A 193 10.36 21.26 -15.26
N LEU A 194 9.78 20.63 -16.28
CA LEU A 194 10.56 20.04 -17.38
C LEU A 194 11.36 21.09 -18.13
N VAL A 195 10.78 22.25 -18.45
CA VAL A 195 11.50 23.33 -19.17
C VAL A 195 12.69 23.87 -18.38
N LYS A 196 12.59 23.94 -17.04
CA LYS A 196 13.70 24.39 -16.17
C LYS A 196 14.88 23.41 -16.18
N ASP A 197 14.61 22.11 -16.22
CA ASP A 197 15.64 21.07 -16.13
C ASP A 197 16.03 20.45 -17.48
N PHE A 198 15.34 20.80 -18.57
CA PHE A 198 15.56 20.20 -19.89
C PHE A 198 16.98 20.45 -20.40
N SER A 199 17.47 21.69 -20.28
CA SER A 199 18.82 22.04 -20.71
C SER A 199 19.88 21.26 -19.94
N ASN A 200 19.70 21.08 -18.62
CA ASN A 200 20.61 20.32 -17.78
C ASN A 200 20.61 18.82 -18.15
N TYR A 201 19.43 18.27 -18.44
CA TYR A 201 19.27 16.88 -18.84
C TYR A 201 19.92 16.58 -20.20
N VAL A 202 19.72 17.47 -21.18
CA VAL A 202 20.35 17.37 -22.52
C VAL A 202 21.87 17.43 -22.41
N GLU A 203 22.39 18.34 -21.58
CA GLU A 203 23.84 18.51 -21.40
C GLU A 203 24.47 17.28 -20.71
N ARG A 204 23.81 16.73 -19.68
CA ARG A 204 24.24 15.50 -19.00
C ARG A 204 24.24 14.28 -19.93
N LEU A 205 23.19 14.13 -20.74
CA LEU A 205 23.11 13.04 -21.72
C LEU A 205 24.20 13.19 -22.78
N SER A 206 24.42 14.40 -23.30
CA SER A 206 25.45 14.68 -24.30
C SER A 206 26.85 14.38 -23.77
N ALA A 207 27.15 14.77 -22.52
CA ALA A 207 28.43 14.46 -21.86
C ALA A 207 28.62 12.96 -21.65
N TYR A 208 27.57 12.25 -21.23
CA TYR A 208 27.60 10.80 -21.06
C TYR A 208 27.87 10.06 -22.38
N LEU A 209 27.17 10.44 -23.46
CA LEU A 209 27.38 9.86 -24.78
C LEU A 209 28.81 10.07 -25.29
N LYS A 210 29.35 11.29 -25.13
CA LYS A 210 30.73 11.61 -25.49
C LYS A 210 31.76 10.78 -24.69
N SER A 211 31.46 10.48 -23.43
CA SER A 211 32.34 9.69 -22.56
C SER A 211 32.29 8.17 -22.81
N THR A 212 31.16 7.65 -23.30
CA THR A 212 30.93 6.21 -23.46
C THR A 212 31.06 5.72 -24.89
N GLY A 213 31.25 6.61 -25.86
CA GLY A 213 31.35 6.28 -27.29
C GLY A 213 30.08 5.66 -27.87
N LYS A 214 28.96 5.75 -27.15
CA LYS A 214 27.67 5.22 -27.59
C LYS A 214 26.98 6.25 -28.49
N THR A 215 26.51 5.78 -29.64
CA THR A 215 25.61 6.52 -30.54
C THR A 215 24.28 5.75 -30.61
N TYR A 216 23.15 6.43 -30.40
CA TYR A 216 21.83 5.90 -30.73
C TYR A 216 21.36 6.53 -32.04
#